data_AF-A0AA38G9L3-F1
#
_entry.id   AF-A0AA38G9L3-F1
#
_cell.length_a   1.000
_cell.length_b   1.000
_cell.length_c   1.000
_cell.angle_alpha   90.00
_cell.angle_beta   90.00
_cell.angle_gamma   90.00
#
_symmetry.space_group_name_H-M   'P 1'
#
loop_
_entity.id
_entity.type
_entity.pdbx_description
1 polymer ?
#
loop_
_entity_poly.entity_id
_entity_poly.type
_entity_poly.pdbx_seq_one_letter_code
_entity_poly.pdbx_strand_id
1 'polypeptide(L)'
;MAGDVDSRRSTTGYIYTVGGTAVSWISRLQKLVALSTTEAEYVAATEASKEMIWLQQFLEELGHKQEECKLHSDSQSVIHLAKNSAFHSRTKHIQLRYHFIKTTLEEEKLKLEKIHTSQNPADMMTKVVTREKLKLCSALVGLHRN
;
A
#
# COMPACT_ATOMS: atom_id res chain seq x y z
N MET A 1 -14.95 5.68 2.02
CA MET A 1 -15.54 5.83 3.37
C MET A 1 -14.73 6.89 4.10
N ALA A 2 -15.38 7.96 4.59
CA ALA A 2 -14.72 9.01 5.35
C ALA A 2 -14.47 8.51 6.77
N GLY A 3 -13.24 8.09 7.06
CA GLY A 3 -12.85 7.47 8.33
C GLY A 3 -12.30 8.50 9.30
N ASP A 4 -13.18 9.32 9.87
CA ASP A 4 -13.08 10.07 11.14
C ASP A 4 -13.96 11.34 11.01
N VAL A 5 -14.97 11.46 11.86
CA VAL A 5 -15.96 12.55 11.78
C VAL A 5 -15.33 13.90 12.16
N ASP A 6 -14.27 13.89 12.97
CA ASP A 6 -13.59 15.10 13.44
C ASP A 6 -12.48 15.60 12.50
N SER A 7 -11.73 14.71 11.82
CA SER A 7 -10.63 15.13 10.94
C SER A 7 -10.83 14.89 9.44
N ARG A 8 -11.82 14.10 9.02
CA ARG A 8 -12.06 13.67 7.62
C ARG A 8 -10.84 13.06 6.93
N ARG A 9 -9.89 12.51 7.69
CA ARG A 9 -8.66 11.90 7.16
C ARG A 9 -8.93 10.47 6.72
N SER A 10 -8.16 9.99 5.75
CA SER A 10 -8.20 8.58 5.36
C SER A 10 -7.18 7.77 6.16
N THR A 11 -7.37 6.46 6.26
CA THR A 11 -6.41 5.55 6.91
C THR A 11 -5.50 4.94 5.85
N THR A 12 -4.19 5.07 6.03
CA THR A 12 -3.20 4.27 5.29
C THR A 12 -3.02 2.94 5.99
N GLY A 13 -3.10 1.86 5.24
CA GLY A 13 -2.76 0.53 5.73
C GLY A 13 -2.09 -0.31 4.66
N TYR A 14 -1.08 -1.07 5.09
CA TYR A 14 -0.38 -2.05 4.28
C TYR A 14 0.07 -3.21 5.17
N ILE A 15 0.39 -4.33 4.55
CA ILE A 15 0.98 -5.49 5.19
C ILE A 15 1.98 -6.14 4.23
N TYR A 16 3.15 -6.47 4.75
CA TYR A 16 4.24 -7.14 4.06
C TYR A 16 4.44 -8.52 4.66
N THR A 17 4.68 -9.48 3.79
CA THR A 17 4.92 -10.88 4.17
C THR A 17 6.23 -11.37 3.59
N VAL A 18 6.95 -12.19 4.35
CA VAL A 18 8.12 -12.95 3.89
C VAL A 18 7.86 -14.42 4.21
N GLY A 19 8.02 -15.31 3.23
CA GLY A 19 7.68 -16.72 3.39
C GLY A 19 6.22 -16.98 3.78
N GLY A 20 5.29 -16.09 3.37
CA GLY A 20 3.87 -16.17 3.70
C GLY A 20 3.49 -15.68 5.10
N THR A 21 4.44 -15.18 5.90
CA THR A 21 4.19 -14.67 7.25
C THR A 21 4.35 -13.16 7.30
N ALA A 22 3.44 -12.44 7.97
CA ALA A 22 3.52 -11.00 8.15
C ALA A 22 4.79 -10.58 8.91
N VAL A 23 5.54 -9.62 8.35
CA VAL A 23 6.78 -9.09 8.94
C VAL A 23 6.77 -7.58 9.18
N SER A 24 5.97 -6.84 8.42
CA SER A 24 5.78 -5.39 8.60
C SER A 24 4.35 -5.01 8.22
N TRP A 25 3.73 -4.11 8.96
CA TRP A 25 2.37 -3.66 8.71
C TRP A 25 2.13 -2.29 9.32
N ILE A 26 1.10 -1.60 8.82
CA ILE A 26 0.63 -0.35 9.42
C ILE A 26 -0.89 -0.24 9.31
N SER A 27 -1.50 0.41 10.29
CA SER A 27 -2.82 1.05 10.18
C SER A 27 -2.69 2.41 10.84
N ARG A 28 -2.73 3.48 10.05
CA ARG A 28 -2.48 4.84 10.54
C ARG A 28 -3.30 5.87 9.79
N LEU A 29 -3.90 6.79 10.53
CA LEU A 29 -4.52 7.98 9.95
C LEU A 29 -3.49 8.78 9.15
N GLN A 30 -3.83 9.12 7.92
CA GLN A 30 -2.99 9.96 7.08
C GLN A 30 -2.77 11.30 7.76
N LYS A 31 -1.55 11.84 7.68
CA LYS A 31 -1.28 13.19 8.21
C LYS A 31 -1.99 14.27 7.39
N LEU A 32 -2.32 13.97 6.14
CA LEU A 32 -2.88 14.88 5.15
C LEU A 32 -4.35 14.54 4.92
N VAL A 33 -5.17 15.57 4.73
CA VAL A 33 -6.55 15.40 4.26
C VAL A 33 -6.49 15.26 2.75
N ALA A 34 -6.74 14.06 2.25
CA ALA A 34 -6.86 13.80 0.82
C ALA A 34 -8.19 14.40 0.29
N LEU A 35 -8.17 14.97 -0.90
CA LEU A 35 -9.36 15.58 -1.52
C LEU A 35 -10.20 14.56 -2.30
N SER A 36 -9.67 13.35 -2.48
CA SER A 36 -10.40 12.23 -3.09
C SER A 36 -9.92 10.89 -2.52
N THR A 37 -10.74 9.85 -2.69
CA THR A 37 -10.33 8.47 -2.40
C THR A 37 -9.08 8.09 -3.19
N THR A 38 -8.99 8.50 -4.46
CA THR A 38 -7.81 8.22 -5.30
C THR A 38 -6.54 8.83 -4.72
N GLU A 39 -6.59 10.08 -4.25
CA GLU A 39 -5.45 10.71 -3.57
C GLU A 39 -5.08 9.98 -2.27
N ALA A 40 -6.06 9.58 -1.47
CA ALA A 40 -5.82 8.82 -0.24
C ALA A 40 -5.14 7.48 -0.52
N GLU A 41 -5.65 6.72 -1.50
CA GLU A 41 -5.06 5.45 -1.93
C GLU A 41 -3.66 5.66 -2.52
N TYR A 42 -3.43 6.76 -3.23
CA TYR A 42 -2.11 7.09 -3.77
C TYR A 42 -1.10 7.44 -2.65
N VAL A 43 -1.54 8.14 -1.61
CA VAL A 43 -0.74 8.37 -0.40
C VAL A 43 -0.41 7.05 0.28
N ALA A 44 -1.37 6.13 0.41
CA ALA A 44 -1.14 4.80 0.99
C ALA A 44 -0.13 3.99 0.16
N ALA A 45 -0.28 3.95 -1.17
CA ALA A 45 0.67 3.30 -2.07
C ALA A 45 2.07 3.90 -1.97
N THR A 46 2.19 5.23 -1.79
CA THR A 46 3.50 5.88 -1.65
C THR A 46 4.20 5.43 -0.37
N GLU A 47 3.48 5.42 0.76
CA GLU A 47 4.05 4.98 2.03
C GLU A 47 4.40 3.49 2.01
N ALA A 48 3.56 2.66 1.37
CA ALA A 48 3.86 1.26 1.13
C ALA A 48 5.14 1.12 0.28
N SER A 49 5.26 1.80 -0.86
CA SER A 49 6.47 1.73 -1.71
C SER A 49 7.76 2.08 -0.96
N LYS A 50 7.73 3.06 -0.05
CA LYS A 50 8.89 3.39 0.79
C LYS A 50 9.28 2.25 1.71
N GLU A 51 8.30 1.65 2.38
CA GLU A 51 8.51 0.49 3.25
C GLU A 51 9.06 -0.70 2.46
N MET A 52 8.55 -0.95 1.24
CA MET A 52 9.04 -2.01 0.36
C MET A 52 10.53 -1.84 0.04
N ILE A 53 10.94 -0.63 -0.36
CA ILE A 53 12.35 -0.34 -0.68
C ILE A 53 13.23 -0.56 0.56
N TRP A 54 12.77 -0.10 1.73
CA TRP A 54 13.50 -0.32 2.98
C TRP A 54 13.62 -1.81 3.33
N LEU A 55 12.53 -2.57 3.22
CA LEU A 55 12.54 -4.02 3.47
C LEU A 55 13.45 -4.77 2.50
N GLN A 56 13.49 -4.38 1.22
CA GLN A 56 14.42 -4.95 0.24
C GLN A 56 15.87 -4.77 0.66
N GLN A 57 16.24 -3.54 1.03
CA GLN A 57 17.59 -3.22 1.49
C GLN A 57 17.95 -4.00 2.75
N PHE A 58 17.03 -4.03 3.72
CA PHE A 58 17.21 -4.78 4.96
C PHE A 58 17.41 -6.28 4.71
N LEU A 59 16.61 -6.89 3.83
CA LEU A 59 16.77 -8.30 3.48
C LEU A 59 18.06 -8.56 2.69
N GLU A 60 18.47 -7.65 1.81
CA GLU A 60 19.75 -7.76 1.09
C GLU A 60 20.95 -7.72 2.04
N GLU A 61 20.93 -6.84 3.05
CA GLU A 61 21.95 -6.79 4.12
C GLU A 61 22.04 -8.09 4.93
N LEU A 62 20.93 -8.81 5.07
CA LEU A 62 20.87 -10.13 5.70
C LEU A 62 21.26 -11.28 4.75
N GLY A 63 21.66 -11.00 3.51
CA GLY A 63 22.02 -12.01 2.52
C GLY A 63 20.84 -12.61 1.76
N HIS A 64 19.65 -12.02 1.89
CA HIS A 64 18.40 -12.45 1.25
C HIS A 64 17.95 -11.44 0.18
N LYS A 65 18.75 -11.28 -0.87
CA LYS A 65 18.39 -10.42 -2.01
C LYS A 65 17.09 -10.91 -2.65
N GLN A 66 16.13 -10.00 -2.80
CA GLN A 66 14.86 -10.28 -3.47
C GLN A 66 14.99 -10.00 -4.97
N GLU A 67 14.69 -10.98 -5.83
CA GLU A 67 14.74 -10.79 -7.29
C GLU A 67 13.59 -9.92 -7.81
N GLU A 68 12.40 -10.06 -7.22
CA GLU A 68 11.21 -9.33 -7.62
C GLU A 68 10.35 -9.01 -6.40
N CYS A 69 9.93 -7.75 -6.28
CA CYS A 69 9.04 -7.31 -5.21
C CYS A 69 7.76 -6.71 -5.78
N LYS A 70 6.63 -7.33 -5.47
CA LYS A 70 5.31 -6.95 -5.97
C LYS A 70 4.52 -6.25 -4.88
N LEU A 71 4.26 -4.96 -5.09
CA LEU A 71 3.28 -4.22 -4.31
C LEU A 71 1.91 -4.40 -4.95
N HIS A 72 0.94 -4.84 -4.16
CA HIS A 72 -0.42 -5.05 -4.61
C HIS A 72 -1.33 -3.88 -4.20
N SER A 73 -2.18 -3.41 -5.12
CA SER A 73 -3.22 -2.42 -4.83
C SER A 73 -4.54 -2.86 -5.43
N ASP A 74 -5.64 -2.63 -4.72
CA ASP A 74 -6.98 -2.83 -5.26
C ASP A 74 -7.54 -1.57 -5.95
N SER A 75 -6.80 -0.45 -5.94
CA SER A 75 -7.22 0.77 -6.62
C SER A 75 -6.71 0.80 -8.07
N GLN A 76 -7.61 0.54 -9.02
CA GLN A 76 -7.30 0.67 -10.46
C GLN A 76 -6.85 2.09 -10.82
N SER A 77 -7.43 3.11 -10.18
CA SER A 77 -7.05 4.49 -10.38
C SER A 77 -5.60 4.73 -9.96
N VAL A 78 -5.15 4.18 -8.82
CA VAL A 78 -3.75 4.31 -8.38
C VAL A 78 -2.81 3.62 -9.35
N ILE A 79 -3.13 2.40 -9.79
CA ILE A 79 -2.31 1.65 -10.74
C ILE A 79 -2.19 2.41 -12.08
N HIS A 80 -3.32 2.91 -12.58
CA HIS A 80 -3.34 3.70 -13.80
C HIS A 80 -2.49 4.97 -13.66
N LEU A 81 -2.66 5.72 -12.57
CA LEU A 81 -1.93 6.95 -12.33
C LEU A 81 -0.43 6.74 -12.11
N ALA A 82 -0.03 5.63 -11.48
CA ALA A 82 1.36 5.28 -11.29
C ALA A 82 2.06 4.92 -12.60
N LYS A 83 1.32 4.33 -13.56
CA LYS A 83 1.86 3.88 -14.86
C LYS A 83 1.74 4.91 -15.98
N ASN A 84 0.93 5.96 -15.83
CA ASN A 84 0.66 6.94 -16.89
C ASN A 84 1.14 8.35 -16.52
N SER A 85 1.86 8.99 -17.43
CA SER A 85 2.50 10.31 -17.25
C SER A 85 1.54 11.50 -17.34
N ALA A 86 0.25 11.27 -17.60
CA ALA A 86 -0.71 12.34 -17.88
C ALA A 86 -1.25 13.06 -16.63
N PHE A 87 -0.99 12.57 -15.41
CA PHE A 87 -1.55 13.18 -14.21
C PHE A 87 -0.74 14.37 -13.70
N HIS A 88 -1.38 15.54 -13.66
CA HIS A 88 -0.85 16.75 -13.02
C HIS A 88 -1.66 17.09 -11.78
N SER A 89 -1.11 16.79 -10.60
CA SER A 89 -1.68 17.30 -9.35
C SER A 89 -1.48 18.81 -9.24
N ARG A 90 -2.48 19.51 -8.71
CA ARG A 90 -2.36 20.92 -8.35
C ARG A 90 -1.65 21.16 -7.01
N THR A 91 -1.46 20.13 -6.19
CA THR A 91 -0.80 20.25 -4.88
C THR A 91 0.60 19.64 -4.89
N LYS A 92 1.60 20.44 -4.47
CA LYS A 92 3.02 20.06 -4.50
C LYS A 92 3.30 18.73 -3.78
N HIS A 93 2.67 18.49 -2.63
CA HIS A 93 2.93 17.28 -1.84
C HIS A 93 2.46 16.00 -2.53
N ILE A 94 1.37 16.08 -3.29
CA ILE A 94 0.83 14.97 -4.06
C ILE A 94 1.68 14.79 -5.32
N GLN A 95 2.06 15.89 -5.98
CA GLN A 95 2.95 15.85 -7.15
C GLN A 95 4.28 15.13 -6.86
N LEU A 96 4.90 15.41 -5.71
CA LEU A 96 6.13 14.72 -5.29
C LEU A 96 5.93 13.22 -5.10
N ARG A 97 4.76 12.80 -4.60
CA ARG A 97 4.42 11.37 -4.44
C ARG A 97 4.22 10.69 -5.79
N TYR A 98 3.57 11.36 -6.74
CA TYR A 98 3.45 10.89 -8.12
C TYR A 98 4.82 10.65 -8.74
N HIS A 99 5.72 11.63 -8.64
CA HIS A 99 7.06 11.50 -9.16
C HIS A 99 7.82 10.35 -8.47
N PHE A 100 7.72 10.24 -7.15
CA PHE A 100 8.39 9.18 -6.39
C PHE A 100 7.96 7.78 -6.85
N ILE A 101 6.66 7.47 -6.86
CA ILE A 101 6.17 6.15 -7.28
C ILE A 101 6.58 5.90 -8.74
N LYS A 102 6.39 6.88 -9.62
CA LYS A 102 6.73 6.75 -11.04
C LYS A 102 8.20 6.37 -11.23
N THR A 103 9.13 7.14 -10.66
CA THR A 103 10.57 6.85 -10.75
C THR A 103 10.90 5.47 -10.15
N THR A 104 10.25 5.09 -9.05
CA THR A 104 10.44 3.77 -8.44
C THR A 104 10.03 2.63 -9.37
N LEU A 105 8.94 2.80 -10.12
CA LEU A 105 8.49 1.82 -11.11
C LEU A 105 9.38 1.81 -12.37
N GLU A 106 9.81 2.97 -12.85
CA GLU A 106 10.69 3.11 -14.02
C GLU A 106 12.10 2.53 -13.76
N GLU A 107 12.60 2.66 -12.54
CA GLU A 107 13.86 2.06 -12.08
C GLU A 107 13.71 0.57 -11.70
N GLU A 108 12.53 -0.02 -11.91
CA GLU A 108 12.22 -1.42 -11.61
C GLU A 108 12.45 -1.83 -10.14
N LYS A 109 12.51 -0.87 -9.22
CA LYS A 109 12.69 -1.13 -7.78
C LYS A 109 11.53 -1.92 -7.16
N LEU A 110 10.34 -1.82 -7.74
CA LEU A 110 9.20 -2.66 -7.41
C LEU A 110 8.23 -2.71 -8.59
N LYS A 111 7.32 -3.69 -8.57
CA LYS A 111 6.17 -3.74 -9.48
C LYS A 111 4.89 -3.43 -8.74
N LEU A 112 4.01 -2.64 -9.36
CA LEU A 112 2.67 -2.35 -8.85
C LEU A 112 1.63 -3.15 -9.64
N GLU A 113 0.98 -4.09 -8.95
CA GLU A 113 0.04 -5.06 -9.51
C GLU A 113 -1.35 -4.93 -8.90
N LYS A 114 -2.37 -5.30 -9.68
CA LYS A 114 -3.76 -5.29 -9.25
C LYS A 114 -4.03 -6.51 -8.38
N ILE A 115 -4.66 -6.30 -7.23
CA ILE A 115 -5.31 -7.37 -6.45
C ILE A 115 -6.82 -7.12 -6.38
N HIS A 116 -7.59 -8.20 -6.35
CA HIS A 116 -9.03 -8.09 -6.13
C HIS A 116 -9.32 -7.75 -4.67
N THR A 117 -10.26 -6.86 -4.38
CA THR A 117 -10.56 -6.41 -3.01
C THR A 117 -10.92 -7.58 -2.09
N SER A 118 -11.63 -8.61 -2.57
CA SER A 118 -11.92 -9.80 -1.75
C SER A 118 -10.65 -10.54 -1.29
N GLN A 119 -9.55 -10.46 -2.06
CA GLN A 119 -8.27 -11.10 -1.78
C GLN A 119 -7.25 -10.16 -1.14
N ASN A 120 -7.56 -8.87 -0.97
CA ASN A 120 -6.63 -7.91 -0.40
C ASN A 120 -6.57 -8.06 1.14
N PRO A 121 -5.43 -8.49 1.73
CA PRO A 121 -5.31 -8.59 3.18
C PRO A 121 -5.23 -7.20 3.85
N ALA A 122 -4.77 -6.17 3.12
CA ALA A 122 -4.65 -4.81 3.65
C ALA A 122 -6.01 -4.17 4.01
N ASP A 123 -7.12 -4.72 3.53
CA ASP A 123 -8.48 -4.29 3.92
C ASP A 123 -8.68 -4.32 5.43
N MET A 124 -8.12 -5.32 6.14
CA MET A 124 -8.26 -5.40 7.60
C MET A 124 -7.52 -4.26 8.33
N MET A 125 -6.61 -3.56 7.63
CA MET A 125 -5.84 -2.45 8.17
C MET A 125 -6.55 -1.10 7.97
N THR A 126 -7.50 -1.01 7.03
CA THR A 126 -8.10 0.28 6.63
C THR A 126 -9.62 0.33 6.77
N LYS A 127 -10.28 -0.83 6.86
CA LYS A 127 -11.74 -0.94 6.84
C LYS A 127 -12.23 -1.71 8.06
N VAL A 128 -13.46 -1.41 8.48
CA VAL A 128 -14.23 -2.33 9.33
C VAL A 128 -14.65 -3.51 8.45
N VAL A 129 -14.16 -4.70 8.77
CA VAL A 129 -14.39 -5.93 7.98
C VAL A 129 -15.25 -6.92 8.76
N THR A 130 -15.95 -7.81 8.05
CA THR A 130 -16.68 -8.91 8.70
C THR A 130 -15.71 -9.91 9.33
N ARG A 131 -16.22 -10.75 10.23
CA ARG A 131 -15.41 -11.80 10.89
C ARG A 131 -14.82 -12.78 9.87
N GLU A 132 -15.55 -13.09 8.81
CA GLU A 132 -15.13 -13.98 7.72
C GLU A 132 -13.97 -13.36 6.94
N LYS A 133 -14.09 -12.07 6.57
CA LYS A 133 -13.02 -11.35 5.88
C LYS A 133 -11.80 -11.19 6.77
N LEU A 134 -11.96 -10.94 8.08
CA LEU A 134 -10.84 -10.90 9.02
C LEU A 134 -10.10 -12.25 9.06
N LYS A 135 -10.83 -13.38 9.20
CA LYS A 135 -10.23 -14.72 9.17
C LYS A 135 -9.46 -14.98 7.88
N LEU A 136 -10.03 -14.60 6.73
CA LEU A 136 -9.38 -14.72 5.43
C LEU A 136 -8.09 -13.89 5.39
N CYS A 137 -8.16 -12.60 5.75
CA CYS A 137 -7.00 -11.73 5.74
C CYS A 137 -5.89 -12.23 6.68
N SER A 138 -6.24 -12.70 7.90
CA SER A 138 -5.29 -13.29 8.84
C SER A 138 -4.61 -14.53 8.26
N ALA A 139 -5.37 -15.43 7.63
CA ALA A 139 -4.81 -16.62 6.98
C ALA A 139 -3.89 -16.28 5.81
N LEU A 140 -4.24 -15.27 4.99
CA LEU A 140 -3.43 -14.81 3.85
C LEU A 140 -2.07 -14.24 4.27
N VAL A 141 -1.89 -13.88 5.53
CA VAL A 141 -0.65 -13.29 6.06
C VAL A 141 0.00 -14.15 7.15
N GLY A 142 -0.36 -15.43 7.21
CA GLY A 142 0.28 -16.41 8.11
C GLY A 142 -0.09 -16.27 9.59
N LEU A 143 -1.13 -15.51 9.92
CA LEU A 143 -1.65 -15.41 11.28
C LEU A 143 -2.65 -16.54 11.55
N HIS A 144 -2.13 -17.72 11.84
CA HIS A 144 -2.92 -18.87 12.27
C HIS A 144 -3.15 -18.83 13.80
N ARG A 145 -4.33 -19.28 14.25
CA ARG A 145 -4.54 -19.57 15.67
C ARG A 145 -3.88 -20.91 15.97
N ASN A 146 -2.97 -20.92 16.94
CA ASN A 146 -2.48 -22.13 17.59
C ASN A 146 -3.63 -22.86 18.31
#